data_AF-A0A9D5R8V2-F1
#
_entry.id   AF-A0A9D5R8V2-F1
#
_cell.length_a   1.000
_cell.length_b   1.000
_cell.length_c   1.000
_cell.angle_alpha   90.00
_cell.angle_beta   90.00
_cell.angle_gamma   90.00
#
_symmetry.space_group_name_H-M   'P 1'
#
loop_
_entity.id
_entity.type
_entity.pdbx_description
1 polymer ?
#
loop_
_entity_poly.entity_id
_entity_poly.type
_entity_poly.pdbx_seq_one_letter_code
_entity_poly.pdbx_strand_id
1 'polypeptide(L)'
;MPKATMNYGLKKPLYSENADIAVINEGLDMLDEALTPSVSSASSPTSSSAKGKLEVVLGWLANRIKAITGKSSWQAAPAVTLEECNEHIQNGTHRNATTSISGFMSSSDKSKLDNATSSYTASRLMLRDSYGRAKVQSPSSSYDIANKTYVDSNFVRKNAATTMTARLTAQSNTSYTTKQVRNIVFWTSGTTPPATSYGDVVIKTF
;
A
#
# COMPACT_ATOMS: atom_id res chain seq x y z
N MET A 1 1.11 -31.84 70.19
CA MET A 1 1.95 -30.88 69.45
C MET A 1 1.07 -29.75 68.94
N PRO A 2 1.50 -28.48 69.08
CA PRO A 2 0.75 -27.32 68.57
C PRO A 2 0.47 -27.46 67.08
N LYS A 3 -0.73 -27.10 66.62
CA LYS A 3 -1.05 -27.10 65.17
C LYS A 3 -0.43 -25.85 64.53
N ALA A 4 0.13 -25.98 63.34
CA ALA A 4 0.63 -24.85 62.57
C ALA A 4 -0.43 -24.31 61.59
N THR A 5 -0.30 -23.06 61.17
CA THR A 5 -1.05 -22.55 59.99
C THR A 5 -0.52 -23.20 58.70
N MET A 6 -1.41 -23.40 57.73
CA MET A 6 -1.09 -24.14 56.50
C MET A 6 -0.11 -23.40 55.58
N ASN A 7 -0.16 -22.06 55.52
CA ASN A 7 0.57 -21.28 54.53
C ASN A 7 1.93 -20.76 55.02
N TYR A 8 1.99 -20.36 56.30
CA TYR A 8 3.16 -19.73 56.89
C TYR A 8 3.62 -20.42 58.17
N GLY A 9 3.12 -21.62 58.49
CA GLY A 9 3.65 -22.40 59.60
C GLY A 9 3.47 -21.81 61.00
N LEU A 10 2.78 -20.67 61.15
CA LEU A 10 2.58 -20.00 62.43
C LEU A 10 2.02 -20.97 63.49
N LYS A 11 2.72 -21.08 64.62
CA LYS A 11 2.36 -21.97 65.73
C LYS A 11 1.08 -21.46 66.40
N LYS A 12 0.10 -22.35 66.58
CA LYS A 12 -1.15 -22.04 67.28
C LYS A 12 -1.10 -22.56 68.72
N PRO A 13 -1.23 -21.71 69.74
CA PRO A 13 -1.34 -22.17 71.13
C PRO A 13 -2.51 -23.14 71.31
N LEU A 14 -2.33 -24.15 72.17
CA LEU A 14 -3.39 -25.06 72.59
C LEU A 14 -4.34 -24.35 73.56
N TYR A 15 -5.61 -24.73 73.54
CA TYR A 15 -6.61 -24.20 74.48
C TYR A 15 -6.30 -24.48 75.96
N SER A 16 -5.46 -25.49 76.21
CA SER A 16 -5.09 -25.97 77.54
C SER A 16 -3.72 -25.48 78.02
N GLU A 17 -3.04 -24.61 77.27
CA GLU A 17 -1.72 -24.07 77.64
C GLU A 17 -1.75 -22.54 77.71
N ASN A 18 -0.87 -21.97 78.54
CA ASN A 18 -0.62 -20.54 78.54
C ASN A 18 0.12 -20.15 77.25
N ALA A 19 -0.26 -19.03 76.64
CA ALA A 19 0.44 -18.53 75.47
C ALA A 19 1.89 -18.14 75.83
N ASP A 20 2.87 -18.74 75.15
CA ASP A 20 4.30 -18.45 75.31
C ASP A 20 4.72 -17.29 74.41
N ILE A 21 5.28 -16.23 75.01
CA ILE A 21 5.73 -15.05 74.29
C ILE A 21 6.87 -15.35 73.30
N ALA A 22 7.70 -16.36 73.58
CA ALA A 22 8.75 -16.79 72.66
C ALA A 22 8.16 -17.34 71.36
N VAL A 23 7.09 -18.13 71.47
CA VAL A 23 6.36 -18.68 70.31
C VAL A 23 5.65 -17.60 69.52
N ILE A 24 5.10 -16.59 70.21
CA ILE A 24 4.48 -15.43 69.56
C ILE A 24 5.54 -14.65 68.77
N ASN A 25 6.68 -14.34 69.38
CA ASN A 25 7.76 -13.61 68.72
C ASN A 25 8.26 -14.36 67.48
N GLU A 26 8.46 -15.68 67.57
CA GLU A 26 8.82 -16.49 66.40
C GLU A 26 7.77 -16.40 65.28
N GLY A 27 6.47 -16.43 65.62
CA GLY A 27 5.41 -16.22 64.64
C GLY A 27 5.39 -14.81 64.03
N LEU A 28 5.75 -13.79 64.81
CA LEU A 28 5.89 -12.42 64.33
C LEU A 28 7.10 -12.27 63.40
N ASP A 29 8.23 -12.90 63.71
CA ASP A 29 9.41 -12.93 62.85
C ASP A 29 9.10 -13.60 61.50
N MET A 30 8.34 -14.72 61.53
CA MET A 30 7.87 -15.38 60.30
C MET A 30 6.94 -14.51 59.47
N LEU A 31 6.11 -13.69 60.11
CA LEU A 31 5.21 -12.75 59.42
C LEU A 31 6.00 -11.59 58.80
N ASP A 32 6.97 -11.05 59.52
CA ASP A 32 7.83 -9.96 59.04
C ASP A 32 8.62 -10.39 57.80
N GLU A 33 9.24 -11.58 57.83
CA GLU A 33 9.90 -12.16 56.68
C GLU A 33 8.92 -12.35 55.50
N ALA A 34 7.71 -12.85 55.76
CA ALA A 34 6.69 -13.03 54.73
C ALA A 34 6.17 -11.71 54.10
N LEU A 35 6.28 -10.59 54.82
CA LEU A 35 5.83 -9.26 54.38
C LEU A 35 6.91 -8.48 53.60
N THR A 36 8.09 -9.07 53.37
CA THR A 36 9.16 -8.49 52.56
C THR A 36 9.47 -9.29 51.28
N PRO A 37 8.44 -9.68 50.48
CA PRO A 37 8.65 -10.56 49.34
C PRO A 37 9.49 -9.90 48.24
N SER A 38 10.30 -10.72 47.56
CA SER A 38 10.93 -10.33 46.28
C SER A 38 10.08 -10.82 45.09
N VAL A 39 10.02 -10.03 44.02
CA VAL A 39 9.22 -10.37 42.83
C VAL A 39 10.13 -10.89 41.71
N SER A 40 10.05 -12.20 41.45
CA SER A 40 10.78 -12.87 40.36
C SER A 40 9.88 -13.14 39.16
N SER A 41 10.30 -12.70 37.97
CA SER A 41 9.59 -12.95 36.71
C SER A 41 10.00 -14.25 36.02
N ALA A 42 10.57 -15.22 36.73
CA ALA A 42 11.16 -16.44 36.14
C ALA A 42 10.11 -17.51 35.77
N SER A 43 9.00 -17.57 36.49
CA SER A 43 7.98 -18.61 36.33
C SER A 43 6.60 -18.04 36.01
N SER A 44 5.76 -18.84 35.35
CA SER A 44 4.36 -18.53 35.04
C SER A 44 3.42 -19.42 35.84
N PRO A 45 2.11 -19.06 35.95
CA PRO A 45 1.12 -19.97 36.52
C PRO A 45 1.02 -21.23 35.67
N THR A 46 0.82 -22.39 36.30
CA THR A 46 0.66 -23.68 35.61
C THR A 46 -0.80 -23.99 35.26
N SER A 47 -1.75 -23.30 35.90
CA SER A 47 -3.19 -23.40 35.62
C SER A 47 -3.95 -22.20 36.22
N SER A 48 -5.21 -21.99 35.81
CA SER A 48 -6.10 -20.97 36.38
C SER A 48 -6.46 -21.20 37.86
N SER A 49 -6.24 -22.43 38.35
CA SER A 49 -6.47 -22.81 39.74
C SER A 49 -5.16 -22.89 40.55
N ALA A 50 -4.02 -22.54 39.95
CA ALA A 50 -2.73 -22.57 40.61
C ALA A 50 -2.70 -21.61 41.79
N LYS A 51 -2.30 -22.11 42.95
CA LYS A 51 -2.15 -21.34 44.19
C LYS A 51 -0.67 -21.19 44.53
N GLY A 52 -0.31 -20.07 45.15
CA GLY A 52 1.05 -19.79 45.59
C GLY A 52 1.06 -18.76 46.71
N LYS A 53 2.22 -18.60 47.36
CA LYS A 53 2.48 -17.47 48.26
C LYS A 53 2.42 -16.15 47.47
N LEU A 54 2.27 -15.03 48.17
CA LEU A 54 2.15 -13.70 47.56
C LEU A 54 3.30 -13.40 46.58
N GLU A 55 4.53 -13.74 46.96
CA GLU A 55 5.73 -13.59 46.12
C GLU A 55 5.62 -14.31 44.77
N VAL A 56 5.03 -15.52 44.75
CA VAL A 56 4.89 -16.34 43.55
C VAL A 56 3.81 -15.77 42.64
N VAL A 57 2.69 -15.35 43.21
CA VAL A 57 1.57 -14.75 42.45
C VAL A 57 1.98 -13.43 41.83
N LEU A 58 2.70 -12.57 42.57
CA LEU A 58 3.27 -11.34 42.04
C LEU A 58 4.35 -11.64 40.97
N GLY A 59 5.15 -12.69 41.18
CA GLY A 59 6.12 -13.17 40.20
C GLY A 59 5.48 -13.60 38.88
N TRP A 60 4.33 -14.28 38.93
CA TRP A 60 3.56 -14.64 37.73
C TRP A 60 3.07 -13.42 36.96
N LEU A 61 2.56 -12.39 37.65
CA LEU A 61 2.17 -11.13 37.04
C LEU A 61 3.38 -10.46 36.36
N ALA A 62 4.51 -10.38 37.06
CA ALA A 62 5.76 -9.83 36.52
C ALA A 62 6.25 -10.62 35.29
N ASN A 63 6.14 -11.95 35.31
CA ASN A 63 6.46 -12.82 34.18
C ASN A 63 5.56 -12.53 32.96
N ARG A 64 4.26 -12.27 33.17
CA ARG A 64 3.36 -11.87 32.07
C ARG A 64 3.70 -10.49 31.51
N ILE A 65 4.00 -9.51 32.35
CA ILE A 65 4.43 -8.17 31.90
C ILE A 65 5.72 -8.26 31.07
N LYS A 66 6.71 -9.03 31.55
CA LYS A 66 7.95 -9.30 30.80
C LYS A 66 7.66 -9.93 29.42
N ALA A 67 6.79 -10.93 29.38
CA ALA A 67 6.42 -11.60 28.13
C ALA A 67 5.70 -10.66 27.15
N ILE A 68 4.76 -9.84 27.63
CA ILE A 68 4.00 -8.88 26.81
C ILE A 68 4.90 -7.80 26.23
N THR A 69 5.83 -7.27 27.04
CA THR A 69 6.74 -6.19 26.60
C THR A 69 7.90 -6.70 25.75
N GLY A 70 8.17 -8.01 25.72
CA GLY A 70 9.30 -8.61 25.01
C GLY A 70 10.67 -8.24 25.59
N LYS A 71 10.73 -7.66 26.80
CA LYS A 71 11.96 -7.20 27.43
C LYS A 71 12.65 -8.31 28.22
N SER A 72 13.93 -8.10 28.55
CA SER A 72 14.71 -9.03 29.38
C SER A 72 14.26 -9.05 30.86
N SER A 73 13.62 -7.99 31.33
CA SER A 73 13.12 -7.79 32.69
C SER A 73 11.79 -7.03 32.66
N TRP A 74 10.92 -7.29 33.64
CA TRP A 74 9.63 -6.60 33.78
C TRP A 74 9.76 -5.15 34.26
N GLN A 75 10.90 -4.80 34.88
CA GLN A 75 11.22 -3.44 35.31
C GLN A 75 11.76 -2.57 34.15
N ALA A 76 12.15 -3.18 33.04
CA ALA A 76 12.61 -2.43 31.88
C ALA A 76 11.44 -1.67 31.24
N ALA A 77 11.69 -0.44 30.81
CA ALA A 77 10.69 0.36 30.12
C ALA A 77 10.18 -0.36 28.85
N PRO A 78 8.87 -0.35 28.59
CA PRO A 78 8.32 -0.84 27.33
C PRO A 78 8.87 -0.03 26.14
N ALA A 79 8.76 -0.56 24.92
CA ALA A 79 9.30 0.11 23.73
C ALA A 79 8.57 1.43 23.42
N VAL A 80 7.26 1.46 23.67
CA VAL A 80 6.37 2.62 23.55
C VAL A 80 5.31 2.53 24.65
N THR A 81 4.74 3.65 25.03
CA THR A 81 3.62 3.74 25.96
C THR A 81 2.29 3.38 25.27
N LEU A 82 1.27 3.07 26.07
CA LEU A 82 -0.09 2.85 25.54
C LEU A 82 -0.69 4.14 24.96
N GLU A 83 -0.31 5.29 25.49
CA GLU A 83 -0.73 6.59 24.97
C GLU A 83 -0.16 6.81 23.56
N GLU A 84 1.13 6.59 23.35
CA GLU A 84 1.75 6.68 22.02
C GLU A 84 1.15 5.65 21.03
N CYS A 85 0.78 4.47 21.51
CA CYS A 85 0.06 3.48 20.69
C CYS A 85 -1.34 3.98 20.31
N ASN A 86 -2.06 4.57 21.26
CA ASN A 86 -3.36 5.18 21.05
C ASN A 86 -3.28 6.34 20.05
N GLU A 87 -2.28 7.22 20.16
CA GLU A 87 -2.02 8.29 19.20
C GLU A 87 -1.71 7.73 17.80
N HIS A 88 -0.90 6.67 17.70
CA HIS A 88 -0.59 6.02 16.43
C HIS A 88 -1.86 5.46 15.75
N ILE A 89 -2.81 4.93 16.52
CA ILE A 89 -4.09 4.39 16.02
C ILE A 89 -5.08 5.51 15.69
N GLN A 90 -5.33 6.44 16.62
CA GLN A 90 -6.37 7.47 16.48
C GLN A 90 -6.05 8.48 15.38
N ASN A 91 -4.79 8.91 15.29
CA ASN A 91 -4.39 9.86 14.25
C ASN A 91 -4.14 9.17 12.91
N GLY A 92 -4.18 7.83 12.86
CA GLY A 92 -3.85 7.04 11.69
C GLY A 92 -2.46 7.39 11.13
N THR A 93 -1.57 7.95 11.96
CA THR A 93 -0.34 8.61 11.51
C THR A 93 0.74 7.60 11.17
N HIS A 94 0.50 6.80 10.15
CA HIS A 94 1.59 6.52 9.24
C HIS A 94 2.03 7.87 8.69
N ARG A 95 3.29 8.25 8.94
CA ARG A 95 3.84 9.54 8.47
C ARG A 95 3.48 9.73 7.00
N ASN A 96 3.12 10.94 6.58
CA ASN A 96 2.91 11.24 5.16
C ASN A 96 4.16 10.82 4.38
N ALA A 97 3.97 10.15 3.24
CA ALA A 97 5.08 9.81 2.38
C ALA A 97 5.69 11.11 1.82
N THR A 98 6.99 11.26 2.02
CA THR A 98 7.78 12.33 1.39
C THR A 98 8.63 11.72 0.28
N THR A 99 9.36 12.56 -0.46
CA THR A 99 10.29 12.09 -1.49
C THR A 99 11.48 11.30 -0.91
N SER A 100 11.73 11.37 0.41
CA SER A 100 12.83 10.68 1.09
C SER A 100 12.41 9.70 2.19
N ILE A 101 11.17 9.75 2.67
CA ILE A 101 10.66 8.91 3.77
C ILE A 101 9.37 8.23 3.34
N SER A 102 9.34 6.90 3.43
CA SER A 102 8.13 6.10 3.19
C SER A 102 7.05 6.38 4.23
N GLY A 103 5.80 6.32 3.79
CA GLY A 103 4.60 6.52 4.59
C GLY A 103 3.52 5.51 4.21
N PHE A 104 2.31 6.01 3.94
CA PHE A 104 1.22 5.23 3.31
C PHE A 104 1.56 4.65 1.92
N MET A 105 2.65 5.12 1.32
CA MET A 105 3.26 4.55 0.11
C MET A 105 4.78 4.66 0.22
N SER A 106 5.51 3.95 -0.64
CA SER A 106 6.98 4.06 -0.68
C SER A 106 7.41 5.46 -1.13
N SER A 107 8.54 5.95 -0.62
CA SER A 107 9.13 7.22 -1.09
C SER A 107 9.41 7.21 -2.59
N SER A 108 9.80 6.06 -3.13
CA SER A 108 10.01 5.83 -4.57
C SER A 108 8.73 6.04 -5.38
N ASP A 109 7.60 5.48 -4.95
CA ASP A 109 6.34 5.63 -5.68
C ASP A 109 5.74 7.04 -5.49
N LYS A 110 5.94 7.65 -4.32
CA LYS A 110 5.61 9.07 -4.10
C LYS A 110 6.37 9.97 -5.06
N SER A 111 7.66 9.72 -5.23
CA SER A 111 8.50 10.44 -6.19
C SER A 111 7.98 10.30 -7.63
N LYS A 112 7.51 9.11 -8.05
CA LYS A 112 6.91 8.93 -9.39
C LYS A 112 5.62 9.75 -9.57
N LEU A 113 4.76 9.81 -8.55
CA LEU A 113 3.53 10.60 -8.58
C LEU A 113 3.80 12.11 -8.59
N ASP A 114 4.72 12.59 -7.75
CA ASP A 114 5.10 14.02 -7.69
C ASP A 114 5.73 14.50 -9.00
N ASN A 115 6.45 13.60 -9.66
CA ASN A 115 7.11 13.85 -10.93
C ASN A 115 6.21 13.61 -12.15
N ALA A 116 4.96 13.18 -11.95
CA ALA A 116 3.99 13.01 -13.03
C ALA A 116 3.72 14.37 -13.69
N THR A 117 3.55 14.38 -15.02
CA THR A 117 3.48 15.65 -15.76
C THR A 117 2.62 15.52 -17.00
N SER A 118 2.02 16.64 -17.41
CA SER A 118 1.26 16.74 -18.66
C SER A 118 2.15 17.04 -19.87
N SER A 119 3.45 17.25 -19.67
CA SER A 119 4.46 17.39 -20.72
C SER A 119 4.99 16.01 -21.15
N TYR A 120 5.46 15.87 -22.39
CA TYR A 120 5.97 14.59 -22.94
C TYR A 120 7.38 14.23 -22.43
N THR A 121 7.63 14.41 -21.13
CA THR A 121 8.93 14.10 -20.50
C THR A 121 9.09 12.60 -20.34
N ALA A 122 10.22 12.05 -20.80
CA ALA A 122 10.51 10.63 -20.68
C ALA A 122 10.55 10.17 -19.20
N SER A 123 10.23 8.88 -18.98
CA SER A 123 10.27 8.22 -17.66
C SER A 123 9.36 8.85 -16.59
N ARG A 124 8.30 9.55 -17.00
CA ARG A 124 7.28 10.12 -16.09
C ARG A 124 5.91 9.49 -16.33
N LEU A 125 5.08 9.46 -15.29
CA LEU A 125 3.66 9.14 -15.43
C LEU A 125 2.94 10.25 -16.19
N MET A 126 2.03 9.87 -17.09
CA MET A 126 1.25 10.83 -17.87
C MET A 126 0.13 11.46 -17.03
N LEU A 127 0.03 12.79 -17.11
CA LEU A 127 -1.13 13.55 -16.63
C LEU A 127 -1.82 14.28 -17.78
N ARG A 128 -3.06 14.71 -17.56
CA ARG A 128 -3.75 15.63 -18.47
C ARG A 128 -3.51 17.07 -18.04
N ASP A 129 -3.36 17.98 -18.99
CA ASP A 129 -3.26 19.42 -18.73
C ASP A 129 -4.61 20.03 -18.30
N SER A 130 -4.66 21.34 -18.04
CA SER A 130 -5.88 22.05 -17.65
C SER A 130 -7.00 22.02 -18.70
N TYR A 131 -6.68 21.63 -19.94
CA TYR A 131 -7.63 21.44 -21.03
C TYR A 131 -7.96 19.96 -21.27
N GLY A 132 -7.54 19.07 -20.38
CA GLY A 132 -7.82 17.64 -20.47
C GLY A 132 -7.00 16.90 -21.54
N ARG A 133 -5.87 17.47 -22.02
CA ARG A 133 -5.03 16.86 -23.06
C ARG A 133 -3.82 16.17 -22.44
N ALA A 134 -3.48 14.99 -22.93
CA ALA A 134 -2.20 14.34 -22.66
C ALA A 134 -1.23 14.63 -23.81
N LYS A 135 -0.02 15.14 -23.50
CA LYS A 135 1.02 15.34 -24.52
C LYS A 135 1.94 14.14 -24.55
N VAL A 136 2.17 13.61 -25.75
CA VAL A 136 3.10 12.50 -26.00
C VAL A 136 4.09 12.90 -27.11
N GLN A 137 5.30 12.34 -27.05
CA GLN A 137 6.31 12.53 -28.07
C GLN A 137 5.81 11.99 -29.42
N SER A 138 6.35 12.49 -30.52
CA SER A 138 6.05 11.94 -31.85
C SER A 138 6.46 10.46 -31.93
N PRO A 139 5.58 9.58 -32.42
CA PRO A 139 5.88 8.17 -32.61
C PRO A 139 7.19 7.93 -33.38
N SER A 140 7.95 6.97 -32.91
CA SER A 140 9.13 6.41 -33.57
C SER A 140 9.01 4.90 -33.83
N SER A 141 8.03 4.24 -33.20
CA SER A 141 7.72 2.82 -33.31
C SER A 141 6.23 2.59 -33.51
N SER A 142 5.87 1.43 -34.09
CA SER A 142 4.48 1.06 -34.40
C SER A 142 3.56 0.92 -33.19
N TYR A 143 4.12 0.75 -31.99
CA TYR A 143 3.36 0.61 -30.74
C TYR A 143 3.26 1.93 -29.94
N ASP A 144 3.83 3.03 -30.46
CA ASP A 144 3.76 4.33 -29.80
C ASP A 144 2.36 4.96 -29.97
N ILE A 145 1.96 5.78 -29.00
CA ILE A 145 0.74 6.57 -29.09
C ILE A 145 0.94 7.71 -30.10
N ALA A 146 0.08 7.78 -31.12
CA ALA A 146 0.13 8.86 -32.10
C ALA A 146 -0.27 10.22 -31.50
N ASN A 147 0.58 11.24 -31.66
CA ASN A 147 0.22 12.62 -31.36
C ASN A 147 -0.47 13.30 -32.57
N LYS A 148 -1.12 14.44 -32.32
CA LYS A 148 -1.89 15.15 -33.36
C LYS A 148 -1.03 15.57 -34.55
N THR A 149 0.18 16.09 -34.31
CA THR A 149 1.09 16.52 -35.38
C THR A 149 1.48 15.36 -36.28
N TYR A 150 1.78 14.20 -35.72
CA TYR A 150 2.08 12.99 -36.48
C TYR A 150 0.91 12.58 -37.38
N VAL A 151 -0.32 12.59 -36.86
CA VAL A 151 -1.52 12.27 -37.67
C VAL A 151 -1.73 13.33 -38.76
N ASP A 152 -1.69 14.61 -38.41
CA ASP A 152 -1.91 15.71 -39.34
C ASP A 152 -0.91 15.76 -40.50
N SER A 153 0.34 15.33 -40.28
CA SER A 153 1.39 15.33 -41.31
C SER A 153 1.37 14.09 -42.20
N ASN A 154 0.81 12.97 -41.74
CA ASN A 154 0.78 11.70 -42.48
C ASN A 154 -0.57 11.41 -43.13
N PHE A 155 -1.63 12.14 -42.75
CA PHE A 155 -2.97 11.95 -43.28
C PHE A 155 -3.54 13.24 -43.88
N VAL A 156 -4.34 13.07 -44.93
CA VAL A 156 -5.03 14.18 -45.59
C VAL A 156 -6.10 14.75 -44.66
N ARG A 157 -6.07 16.07 -44.43
CA ARG A 157 -7.07 16.74 -43.60
C ARG A 157 -8.41 16.81 -44.33
N LYS A 158 -9.48 16.39 -43.65
CA LYS A 158 -10.85 16.53 -44.14
C LYS A 158 -11.18 18.01 -44.40
N ASN A 159 -11.80 18.30 -45.54
CA ASN A 159 -12.27 19.63 -45.94
C ASN A 159 -11.19 20.72 -46.04
N ALA A 160 -9.92 20.34 -46.23
CA ALA A 160 -8.84 21.28 -46.50
C ALA A 160 -8.22 20.97 -47.86
N ALA A 161 -8.02 22.00 -48.70
CA ALA A 161 -7.27 21.86 -49.94
C ALA A 161 -5.86 21.35 -49.61
N THR A 162 -5.55 20.14 -50.05
CA THR A 162 -4.31 19.44 -49.72
C THR A 162 -3.86 18.63 -50.92
N THR A 163 -2.55 18.57 -51.13
CA THR A 163 -1.96 17.78 -52.20
C THR A 163 -1.74 16.35 -51.71
N MET A 164 -2.35 15.37 -52.38
CA MET A 164 -2.05 13.96 -52.15
C MET A 164 -0.75 13.60 -52.86
N THR A 165 0.32 13.33 -52.11
CA THR A 165 1.61 12.87 -52.66
C THR A 165 1.71 11.34 -52.73
N ALA A 166 0.72 10.62 -52.20
CA ALA A 166 0.68 9.16 -52.22
C ALA A 166 0.45 8.62 -53.65
N ARG A 167 1.07 7.47 -53.96
CA ARG A 167 0.84 6.77 -55.24
C ARG A 167 -0.56 6.17 -55.28
N LEU A 168 -1.46 6.78 -56.05
CA LEU A 168 -2.77 6.19 -56.34
C LEU A 168 -2.57 4.93 -57.20
N THR A 169 -2.91 3.75 -56.66
CA THR A 169 -2.87 2.48 -57.41
C THR A 169 -4.30 2.01 -57.62
N ALA A 170 -4.81 2.07 -58.84
CA ALA A 170 -6.09 1.47 -59.18
C ALA A 170 -5.94 -0.06 -59.21
N GLN A 171 -6.55 -0.77 -58.26
CA GLN A 171 -6.61 -2.24 -58.28
C GLN A 171 -7.88 -2.67 -59.02
N SER A 172 -7.73 -3.39 -60.14
CA SER A 172 -8.87 -4.01 -60.82
C SER A 172 -9.18 -5.34 -60.15
N ASN A 173 -10.38 -5.48 -59.57
CA ASN A 173 -10.90 -6.77 -59.09
C ASN A 173 -11.50 -7.64 -60.22
N THR A 174 -11.37 -7.18 -61.47
CA THR A 174 -11.79 -7.89 -62.68
C THR A 174 -10.64 -7.94 -63.69
N SER A 175 -10.56 -9.02 -64.45
CA SER A 175 -9.48 -9.32 -65.41
C SER A 175 -9.58 -8.45 -66.68
N TYR A 176 -9.50 -7.12 -66.54
CA TYR A 176 -9.44 -6.21 -67.68
C TYR A 176 -7.98 -5.99 -68.12
N THR A 177 -7.76 -5.93 -69.43
CA THR A 177 -6.43 -5.90 -70.07
C THR A 177 -5.69 -4.57 -69.95
N THR A 178 -6.36 -3.50 -69.48
CA THR A 178 -5.75 -2.18 -69.31
C THR A 178 -5.36 -1.95 -67.84
N LYS A 179 -4.12 -2.32 -67.50
CA LYS A 179 -3.54 -2.16 -66.15
C LYS A 179 -3.25 -0.69 -65.75
N GLN A 180 -3.79 0.31 -66.46
CA GLN A 180 -3.43 1.72 -66.32
C GLN A 180 -4.66 2.61 -66.31
N VAL A 181 -4.67 3.62 -65.42
CA VAL A 181 -5.58 4.77 -65.54
C VAL A 181 -5.20 5.50 -66.82
N ARG A 182 -6.14 5.60 -67.77
CA ARG A 182 -5.91 6.28 -69.05
C ARG A 182 -6.23 7.76 -68.95
N ASN A 183 -7.43 8.08 -68.49
CA ASN A 183 -7.88 9.46 -68.30
C ASN A 183 -8.41 9.67 -66.87
N ILE A 184 -8.20 10.88 -66.36
CA ILE A 184 -8.96 11.42 -65.23
C ILE A 184 -9.96 12.41 -65.82
N VAL A 185 -11.24 12.06 -65.76
CA VAL A 185 -12.33 12.87 -66.32
C VAL A 185 -13.08 13.53 -65.18
N PHE A 186 -13.06 14.87 -65.15
CA PHE A 186 -13.86 15.63 -64.19
C PHE A 186 -15.26 15.87 -64.76
N TRP A 187 -16.27 15.35 -64.07
CA TRP A 187 -17.68 15.56 -64.41
C TRP A 187 -18.22 16.75 -63.62
N THR A 188 -18.27 17.92 -64.29
CA THR A 188 -18.52 19.23 -63.66
C THR A 188 -19.97 19.72 -63.70
N SER A 189 -20.85 19.05 -64.45
CA SER A 189 -22.27 19.43 -64.55
C SER A 189 -23.13 18.32 -65.19
N GLY A 190 -24.42 18.26 -64.84
CA GLY A 190 -25.39 17.31 -65.42
C GLY A 190 -25.74 16.14 -64.51
N THR A 191 -26.72 15.33 -64.92
CA THR A 191 -27.24 14.17 -64.17
C THR A 191 -26.73 12.82 -64.67
N THR A 192 -26.21 12.76 -65.90
CA THR A 192 -25.60 11.56 -66.48
C THR A 192 -24.08 11.70 -66.56
N PRO A 193 -23.30 10.68 -66.17
CA PRO A 193 -21.85 10.69 -66.33
C PRO A 193 -21.45 10.89 -67.81
N PRO A 194 -20.32 11.59 -68.08
CA PRO A 194 -19.74 11.63 -69.42
C PRO A 194 -19.47 10.22 -69.94
N ALA A 195 -19.52 10.04 -71.26
CA ALA A 195 -19.17 8.76 -71.86
C ALA A 195 -17.74 8.35 -71.45
N THR A 196 -17.59 7.11 -71.00
CA THR A 196 -16.31 6.58 -70.51
C THR A 196 -15.80 5.44 -71.37
N SER A 197 -14.49 5.29 -71.39
CA SER A 197 -13.80 4.11 -71.89
C SER A 197 -13.21 3.31 -70.72
N TYR A 198 -12.85 2.04 -70.98
CA TYR A 198 -12.16 1.22 -69.97
C TYR A 198 -10.90 1.92 -69.42
N GLY A 199 -10.71 1.93 -68.11
CA GLY A 199 -9.56 2.58 -67.47
C GLY A 199 -9.69 4.10 -67.27
N ASP A 200 -10.84 4.71 -67.59
CA ASP A 200 -11.11 6.09 -67.20
C ASP A 200 -11.56 6.15 -65.74
N VAL A 201 -11.01 7.12 -64.99
CA VAL A 201 -11.49 7.48 -63.66
C VAL A 201 -12.34 8.73 -63.80
N VAL A 202 -13.65 8.58 -63.59
CA VAL A 202 -14.57 9.72 -63.59
C VAL A 202 -14.76 10.22 -62.17
N ILE A 203 -14.45 11.49 -61.94
CA ILE A 203 -14.65 12.16 -60.66
C ILE A 203 -15.78 13.17 -60.85
N LYS A 204 -16.90 12.94 -60.17
CA LYS A 204 -17.99 13.91 -60.13
C LYS A 204 -17.62 15.06 -59.20
N THR A 205 -17.56 16.26 -59.74
CA THR A 205 -17.31 17.49 -58.99
C THR A 205 -18.63 18.26 -58.94
N PHE A 206 -19.24 18.31 -57.75
CA PHE A 206 -20.43 19.12 -57.47
C PHE A 206 -20.01 20.43 -56.82
#